data_AF-A0A3M1H8R3-F1
#
_entry.id   AF-A0A3M1H8R3-F1
#
_cell.length_a   1.000
_cell.length_b   1.000
_cell.length_c   1.000
_cell.angle_alpha   90.00
_cell.angle_beta   90.00
_cell.angle_gamma   90.00
#
_symmetry.space_group_name_H-M   'P 1'
#
loop_
_entity.id
_entity.type
_entity.pdbx_description
1 polymer ?
#
loop_
_entity_poly.entity_id
_entity_poly.type
_entity_poly.pdbx_seq_one_letter_code
_entity_poly.pdbx_strand_id
1 'polypeptide(L)'
;LEQKNLPFVYNHPFWCESHEELNEEAVIELIKRCPVIEHNLSEVSSVNKKVLDLAKKFGKGVVATTDSHFGALGDAFVITPPAHNFREFFDHIKNQRCHLFAKSMTLNRAVLESRNVISQVFERVTRDAGSSTFNPDTGNKLIDALSIRLSKIENSITKSLLRKFFEALSSTKLPAIIFMLSKHKRAYRILKKLSNQGFHKKQGFLEFFYEYVY
;
A
#
# COMPACT_ATOMS: atom_id res chain seq x y z
N LEU A 1 -3.79 21.24 10.65
CA LEU A 1 -2.92 21.49 9.47
C LEU A 1 -3.40 22.71 8.70
N GLU A 2 -4.68 22.76 8.35
CA GLU A 2 -5.33 23.91 7.68
C GLU A 2 -5.18 25.24 8.44
N GLN A 3 -5.51 25.27 9.74
CA GLN A 3 -5.37 26.48 10.57
C GLN A 3 -3.94 27.03 10.62
N LYS A 4 -2.94 26.16 10.44
CA LYS A 4 -1.51 26.52 10.42
C LYS A 4 -0.99 26.77 9.00
N ASN A 5 -1.85 26.69 7.98
CA ASN A 5 -1.51 26.83 6.56
C ASN A 5 -0.31 25.96 6.13
N LEU A 6 -0.22 24.75 6.67
CA LEU A 6 0.84 23.79 6.35
C LEU A 6 0.46 22.99 5.10
N PRO A 7 1.39 22.70 4.19
CA PRO A 7 1.21 21.68 3.15
C PRO A 7 0.96 20.30 3.76
N PHE A 8 -0.01 19.55 3.24
CA PHE A 8 -0.31 18.19 3.71
C PHE A 8 -0.94 17.33 2.63
N VAL A 9 -0.69 16.02 2.73
CA VAL A 9 -1.16 14.99 1.82
C VAL A 9 -1.97 13.97 2.63
N TYR A 10 -3.03 13.44 2.05
CA TYR A 10 -3.66 12.23 2.59
C TYR A 10 -2.97 10.99 2.03
N ASN A 11 -2.15 10.34 2.86
CA ASN A 11 -1.39 9.16 2.48
C ASN A 11 -2.29 7.92 2.41
N HIS A 12 -1.98 7.06 1.45
CA HIS A 12 -2.55 5.74 1.18
C HIS A 12 -4.04 5.64 1.57
N PRO A 13 -4.95 6.40 0.89
CA PRO A 13 -6.33 6.63 1.35
C PRO A 13 -7.18 5.37 1.60
N PHE A 14 -6.79 4.25 0.99
CA PHE A 14 -7.50 2.97 1.02
C PHE A 14 -6.73 1.87 1.75
N TRP A 15 -5.59 2.21 2.35
CA TRP A 15 -4.86 1.30 3.19
C TRP A 15 -5.54 1.21 4.57
N CYS A 16 -5.57 0.00 5.11
CA CYS A 16 -6.00 -0.31 6.46
C CYS A 16 -5.23 -1.54 6.92
N GLU A 17 -5.10 -1.70 8.23
CA GLU A 17 -4.42 -2.87 8.76
C GLU A 17 -5.22 -4.15 8.52
N SER A 18 -4.53 -5.28 8.65
CA SER A 18 -5.11 -6.58 8.32
C SER A 18 -6.32 -6.96 9.22
N HIS A 19 -6.40 -6.35 10.40
CA HIS A 19 -7.45 -6.51 11.40
C HIS A 19 -8.48 -5.37 11.41
N GLU A 20 -8.24 -4.30 10.65
CA GLU A 20 -9.12 -3.14 10.58
C GLU A 20 -10.13 -3.27 9.43
N GLU A 21 -11.29 -2.66 9.62
CA GLU A 21 -12.23 -2.38 8.54
C GLU A 21 -12.14 -0.92 8.13
N LEU A 22 -11.91 -0.68 6.84
CA LEU A 22 -11.86 0.67 6.30
C LEU A 22 -13.25 1.31 6.39
N ASN A 23 -13.36 2.47 7.03
CA ASN A 23 -14.56 3.29 6.97
C ASN A 23 -14.55 4.12 5.67
N GLU A 24 -15.27 3.67 4.65
CA GLU A 24 -15.22 4.29 3.32
C GLU A 24 -15.81 5.71 3.30
N GLU A 25 -16.80 5.99 4.14
CA GLU A 25 -17.38 7.33 4.26
C GLU A 25 -16.34 8.31 4.83
N ALA A 26 -15.62 7.90 5.87
CA ALA A 26 -14.53 8.68 6.43
C ALA A 26 -13.43 8.94 5.39
N VAL A 27 -13.08 7.94 4.57
CA VAL A 27 -12.10 8.11 3.47
C VAL A 27 -12.55 9.18 2.49
N ILE A 28 -13.81 9.16 2.05
CA ILE A 28 -14.35 10.15 1.13
C ILE A 28 -14.33 11.56 1.76
N GLU A 29 -14.75 11.68 3.02
CA GLU A 29 -14.73 12.95 3.75
C GLU A 29 -13.32 13.51 3.93
N LEU A 30 -12.34 12.63 4.22
CA LEU A 30 -10.93 13.02 4.30
C LEU A 30 -10.39 13.48 2.95
N ILE A 31 -10.70 12.77 1.86
CA ILE A 31 -10.31 13.17 0.49
C ILE A 31 -10.89 14.56 0.17
N LYS A 32 -12.15 14.85 0.54
CA LYS A 32 -12.76 16.16 0.30
C LYS A 32 -12.04 17.30 1.05
N ARG A 33 -11.48 17.03 2.22
CA ARG A 33 -10.77 18.02 3.04
C ARG A 33 -9.31 18.20 2.62
N CYS A 34 -8.65 17.12 2.21
CA CYS A 34 -7.24 17.17 1.88
C CYS A 34 -6.99 17.87 0.53
N PRO A 35 -5.95 18.74 0.43
CA PRO A 35 -5.63 19.44 -0.81
C PRO A 35 -4.94 18.54 -1.84
N VAL A 36 -4.20 17.53 -1.35
CA VAL A 36 -3.46 16.56 -2.15
C VAL A 36 -3.69 15.17 -1.57
N ILE A 37 -3.83 14.17 -2.44
CA ILE A 37 -3.98 12.76 -2.06
C ILE A 37 -2.87 11.91 -2.67
N GLU A 38 -2.51 10.82 -1.99
CA GLU A 38 -1.44 9.94 -2.43
C GLU A 38 -1.91 8.89 -3.45
N HIS A 39 -1.17 8.78 -4.54
CA HIS A 39 -1.10 7.62 -5.42
C HIS A 39 0.11 6.78 -4.99
N ASN A 40 -0.15 5.66 -4.32
CA ASN A 40 0.90 4.86 -3.69
C ASN A 40 1.31 3.71 -4.60
N LEU A 41 2.59 3.59 -4.92
CA LEU A 41 3.10 2.55 -5.80
C LEU A 41 2.99 1.13 -5.22
N SER A 42 2.92 0.97 -3.90
CA SER A 42 2.67 -0.32 -3.27
C SER A 42 1.23 -0.80 -3.42
N GLU A 43 0.30 0.04 -3.90
CA GLU A 43 -1.09 -0.33 -4.16
C GLU A 43 -1.32 -0.94 -5.56
N VAL A 44 -2.34 -1.79 -5.65
CA VAL A 44 -2.76 -2.39 -6.92
C VAL A 44 -3.36 -1.34 -7.86
N SER A 45 -3.27 -1.56 -9.17
CA SER A 45 -3.73 -0.66 -10.24
C SER A 45 -5.18 -0.18 -10.02
N SER A 46 -6.07 -1.10 -9.62
CA SER A 46 -7.49 -0.83 -9.37
C SER A 46 -7.73 0.16 -8.22
N VAL A 47 -6.93 0.11 -7.15
CA VAL A 47 -7.01 1.07 -6.03
C VAL A 47 -6.51 2.44 -6.46
N ASN A 48 -5.33 2.49 -7.09
CA ASN A 48 -4.72 3.74 -7.54
C ASN A 48 -5.59 4.47 -8.58
N LYS A 49 -6.20 3.73 -9.50
CA LYS A 49 -7.17 4.29 -10.44
C LYS A 49 -8.34 4.97 -9.71
N LYS A 50 -8.80 4.39 -8.60
CA LYS A 50 -9.89 4.98 -7.82
C LYS A 50 -9.48 6.25 -7.09
N VAL A 51 -8.24 6.30 -6.58
CA VAL A 51 -7.65 7.54 -6.04
C VAL A 51 -7.71 8.63 -7.10
N LEU A 52 -7.23 8.35 -8.32
CA LEU A 52 -7.24 9.31 -9.43
C LEU A 52 -8.66 9.78 -9.79
N ASP A 53 -9.63 8.86 -9.86
CA ASP A 53 -11.03 9.21 -10.12
C ASP A 53 -11.61 10.14 -9.05
N LEU A 54 -11.30 9.90 -7.78
CA LEU A 54 -11.77 10.73 -6.66
C LEU A 54 -11.06 12.09 -6.62
N ALA A 55 -9.75 12.13 -6.86
CA ALA A 55 -9.01 13.39 -7.02
C ALA A 55 -9.63 14.24 -8.12
N LYS A 56 -9.88 13.65 -9.29
CA LYS A 56 -10.52 14.34 -10.41
C LYS A 56 -11.91 14.86 -10.03
N LYS A 57 -12.74 14.02 -9.39
CA LYS A 57 -14.11 14.39 -8.99
C LYS A 57 -14.14 15.56 -8.00
N PHE A 58 -13.22 15.59 -7.05
CA PHE A 58 -13.19 16.58 -5.97
C PHE A 58 -12.17 17.71 -6.21
N GLY A 59 -11.55 17.76 -7.39
CA GLY A 59 -10.56 18.78 -7.76
C GLY A 59 -9.31 18.78 -6.88
N LYS A 60 -8.81 17.59 -6.50
CA LYS A 60 -7.64 17.44 -5.62
C LYS A 60 -6.36 17.20 -6.40
N GLY A 61 -5.25 17.73 -5.89
CA GLY A 61 -3.93 17.36 -6.36
C GLY A 61 -3.60 15.91 -6.03
N VAL A 62 -2.66 15.32 -6.75
CA VAL A 62 -2.20 13.94 -6.50
C VAL A 62 -0.69 13.94 -6.40
N VAL A 63 -0.15 13.19 -5.45
CA VAL A 63 1.30 12.91 -5.38
C VAL A 63 1.54 11.43 -5.59
N ALA A 64 2.50 11.08 -6.46
CA ALA A 64 2.97 9.72 -6.61
C ALA A 64 4.10 9.46 -5.61
N THR A 65 3.94 8.43 -4.78
CA THR A 65 4.92 8.06 -3.76
C THR A 65 5.21 6.57 -3.83
N THR A 66 6.39 6.22 -3.33
CA THR A 66 6.85 4.83 -3.28
C THR A 66 6.47 4.15 -1.98
N ASP A 67 6.23 4.95 -0.92
CA ASP A 67 6.17 4.50 0.48
C ASP A 67 7.29 3.48 0.78
N SER A 68 8.46 3.73 0.18
CA SER A 68 9.51 2.74 0.11
C SER A 68 10.17 2.61 1.46
N HIS A 69 9.97 1.45 2.05
CA HIS A 69 10.78 1.00 3.17
C HIS A 69 12.05 0.28 2.66
N PHE A 70 12.06 -0.19 1.38
CA PHE A 70 13.18 -0.92 0.75
C PHE A 70 13.34 -0.56 -0.74
N GLY A 71 14.44 0.13 -1.09
CA GLY A 71 15.04 0.10 -2.43
C GLY A 71 14.20 0.52 -3.63
N ALA A 72 13.08 1.22 -3.44
CA ALA A 72 12.16 1.64 -4.52
C ALA A 72 12.21 3.16 -4.79
N LEU A 73 13.21 3.86 -4.27
CA LEU A 73 13.38 5.30 -4.51
C LEU A 73 13.45 5.59 -6.02
N GLY A 74 12.69 6.57 -6.48
CA GLY A 74 12.62 6.96 -7.90
C GLY A 74 11.63 6.17 -8.75
N ASP A 75 10.97 5.13 -8.23
CA ASP A 75 9.95 4.40 -8.98
C ASP A 75 8.56 5.06 -8.98
N ALA A 76 8.36 6.04 -8.09
CA ALA A 76 7.22 6.93 -8.09
C ALA A 76 7.65 8.33 -7.66
N PHE A 77 7.25 9.33 -8.44
CA PHE A 77 7.57 10.74 -8.23
C PHE A 77 6.62 11.65 -9.02
N VAL A 78 6.66 12.94 -8.69
CA VAL A 78 5.93 13.97 -9.42
C VAL A 78 6.89 14.96 -10.04
N ILE A 79 6.59 15.40 -11.26
CA ILE A 79 7.30 16.49 -11.93
C ILE A 79 6.39 17.71 -11.93
N THR A 80 6.91 18.84 -11.51
CA THR A 80 6.24 20.15 -11.56
C THR A 80 7.04 21.11 -12.43
N PRO A 81 6.44 22.23 -12.88
CA PRO A 81 7.23 23.37 -13.35
C PRO A 81 8.26 23.80 -12.28
N PRO A 82 9.36 24.46 -12.68
CA PRO A 82 10.33 25.01 -11.73
C PRO A 82 9.64 25.81 -10.63
N ALA A 83 10.05 25.56 -9.38
CA ALA A 83 9.54 26.23 -8.20
C ALA A 83 10.71 26.78 -7.39
N HIS A 84 10.56 27.97 -6.84
CA HIS A 84 11.60 28.66 -6.06
C HIS A 84 11.66 28.19 -4.61
N ASN A 85 10.61 27.54 -4.12
CA ASN A 85 10.53 27.00 -2.76
C ASN A 85 9.54 25.83 -2.67
N PHE A 86 9.54 25.15 -1.52
CA PHE A 86 8.66 24.00 -1.27
C PHE A 86 7.16 24.34 -1.36
N ARG A 87 6.75 25.54 -0.96
CA ARG A 87 5.34 25.93 -0.99
C ARG A 87 4.84 26.05 -2.41
N GLU A 88 5.62 26.69 -3.28
CA GLU A 88 5.31 26.77 -4.72
C GLU A 88 5.29 25.39 -5.37
N PHE A 89 6.27 24.52 -5.04
CA PHE A 89 6.28 23.12 -5.49
C PHE A 89 4.99 22.39 -5.08
N PHE A 90 4.56 22.54 -3.83
CA PHE A 90 3.33 21.93 -3.34
C PHE A 90 2.08 22.54 -3.99
N ASP A 91 2.06 23.85 -4.22
CA ASP A 91 0.96 24.53 -4.90
C ASP A 91 0.84 24.10 -6.36
N HIS A 92 1.94 23.73 -7.02
CA HIS A 92 1.89 23.11 -8.35
C HIS A 92 1.09 21.80 -8.28
N ILE A 93 1.38 20.93 -7.31
CA ILE A 93 0.68 19.65 -7.13
C ILE A 93 -0.79 19.86 -6.76
N LYS A 94 -1.06 20.70 -5.76
CA LYS A 94 -2.41 21.04 -5.28
C LYS A 94 -3.29 21.57 -6.41
N ASN A 95 -2.74 22.40 -7.28
CA ASN A 95 -3.45 22.98 -8.41
C ASN A 95 -3.37 22.10 -9.68
N GLN A 96 -2.98 20.84 -9.56
CA GLN A 96 -2.93 19.86 -10.65
C GLN A 96 -1.99 20.28 -11.81
N ARG A 97 -1.00 21.13 -11.53
CA ARG A 97 0.08 21.54 -12.44
C ARG A 97 1.30 20.63 -12.27
N CYS A 98 1.10 19.33 -12.42
CA CYS A 98 2.14 18.33 -12.28
C CYS A 98 1.90 17.11 -13.17
N HIS A 99 2.96 16.37 -13.46
CA HIS A 99 2.90 15.05 -14.08
C HIS A 99 3.23 13.98 -13.04
N LEU A 100 2.40 12.94 -12.98
CA LEU A 100 2.60 11.79 -12.12
C LEU A 100 3.40 10.73 -12.85
N PHE A 101 4.44 10.22 -12.21
CA PHE A 101 5.14 9.02 -12.65
C PHE A 101 5.06 8.01 -11.51
N ALA A 102 4.42 6.87 -11.77
CA ALA A 102 4.37 5.77 -10.83
C ALA A 102 4.38 4.46 -11.61
N LYS A 103 5.31 3.55 -11.29
CA LYS A 103 5.22 2.18 -11.77
C LYS A 103 4.05 1.47 -11.10
N SER A 104 3.37 0.60 -11.83
CA SER A 104 2.32 -0.25 -11.26
C SER A 104 2.91 -1.39 -10.42
N MET A 105 2.15 -1.85 -9.42
CA MET A 105 2.47 -3.07 -8.68
C MET A 105 2.33 -4.30 -9.59
N THR A 106 3.46 -4.91 -9.95
CA THR A 106 3.52 -6.18 -10.70
C THR A 106 3.69 -7.36 -9.75
N LEU A 107 3.38 -8.58 -10.21
CA LEU A 107 3.62 -9.79 -9.40
C LEU A 107 5.10 -9.92 -9.00
N ASN A 108 6.04 -9.66 -9.92
CA ASN A 108 7.47 -9.74 -9.63
C ASN A 108 7.88 -8.72 -8.55
N ARG A 109 7.31 -7.51 -8.59
CA ARG A 109 7.52 -6.50 -7.56
C ARG A 109 6.94 -6.93 -6.21
N ALA A 110 5.72 -7.47 -6.20
CA ALA A 110 5.10 -8.00 -5.00
C ALA A 110 5.90 -9.17 -4.39
N VAL A 111 6.57 -9.99 -5.20
CA VAL A 111 7.52 -11.02 -4.73
C VAL A 111 8.72 -10.40 -4.05
N LEU A 112 9.31 -9.36 -4.65
CA LEU A 112 10.46 -8.66 -4.06
C LEU A 112 10.08 -8.00 -2.73
N GLU A 113 8.94 -7.30 -2.68
CA GLU A 113 8.42 -6.69 -1.45
C GLU A 113 8.14 -7.74 -0.37
N SER A 114 7.49 -8.86 -0.73
CA SER A 114 7.22 -9.96 0.20
C SER A 114 8.50 -10.56 0.78
N ARG A 115 9.55 -10.74 -0.04
CA ARG A 115 10.85 -11.22 0.43
C ARG A 115 11.48 -10.28 1.44
N ASN A 116 11.47 -8.98 1.17
CA ASN A 116 12.05 -7.97 2.05
C ASN A 116 11.30 -7.88 3.38
N VAL A 117 9.97 -7.93 3.34
CA VAL A 117 9.11 -7.94 4.54
C VAL A 117 9.39 -9.19 5.37
N ILE A 118 9.44 -10.36 4.75
CA ILE A 118 9.75 -11.63 5.43
C ILE A 118 11.13 -11.56 6.10
N SER A 119 12.15 -11.09 5.39
CA SER A 119 13.52 -10.97 5.93
C SER A 119 13.56 -10.14 7.22
N GLN A 120 12.88 -8.99 7.25
CA GLN A 120 12.86 -8.13 8.44
C GLN A 120 12.04 -8.69 9.59
N VAL A 121 10.93 -9.35 9.29
CA VAL A 121 10.20 -10.11 10.30
C VAL A 121 11.16 -11.09 10.97
N PHE A 122 11.96 -11.83 10.21
CA PHE A 122 12.94 -12.75 10.80
C PHE A 122 14.00 -12.04 11.64
N GLU A 123 14.52 -10.92 11.16
CA GLU A 123 15.47 -10.10 11.92
C GLU A 123 14.85 -9.60 13.24
N ARG A 124 13.60 -9.14 13.22
CA ARG A 124 12.89 -8.71 14.44
C ARG A 124 12.57 -9.88 15.36
N VAL A 125 12.03 -10.99 14.84
CA VAL A 125 11.75 -12.20 15.63
C VAL A 125 13.01 -12.80 16.25
N THR A 126 14.16 -12.67 15.59
CA THR A 126 15.44 -13.12 16.14
C THR A 126 15.99 -12.16 17.20
N ARG A 127 15.83 -10.84 16.99
CA ARG A 127 16.26 -9.79 17.93
C ARG A 127 15.39 -9.69 19.18
N ASP A 128 14.07 -9.85 19.02
CA ASP A 128 13.05 -9.66 20.06
C ASP A 128 12.53 -10.99 20.63
N ALA A 129 13.30 -12.08 20.46
CA ALA A 129 12.94 -13.40 20.92
C ALA A 129 12.66 -13.40 22.43
N GLY A 130 11.39 -13.63 22.80
CA GLY A 130 10.95 -13.65 24.21
C GLY A 130 10.20 -12.39 24.68
N SER A 131 10.03 -11.35 23.85
CA SER A 131 9.17 -10.22 24.23
C SER A 131 7.70 -10.56 23.99
N SER A 132 6.85 -10.37 25.01
CA SER A 132 5.39 -10.58 24.95
C SER A 132 4.65 -9.55 24.07
N THR A 133 5.37 -8.66 23.40
CA THR A 133 4.86 -7.50 22.66
C THR A 133 5.12 -7.55 21.16
N PHE A 134 5.59 -8.69 20.61
CA PHE A 134 5.85 -8.80 19.18
C PHE A 134 4.54 -8.81 18.37
N ASN A 135 4.20 -7.66 17.77
CA ASN A 135 3.07 -7.50 16.85
C ASN A 135 3.60 -7.17 15.44
N PRO A 136 3.71 -8.16 14.55
CA PRO A 136 4.12 -7.95 13.17
C PRO A 136 2.95 -7.31 12.40
N ASP A 137 3.19 -6.13 11.85
CA ASP A 137 2.20 -5.41 11.04
C ASP A 137 2.70 -5.27 9.60
N THR A 138 2.62 -6.38 8.87
CA THR A 138 3.20 -6.46 7.51
C THR A 138 2.17 -6.22 6.41
N GLY A 139 0.90 -6.03 6.77
CA GLY A 139 -0.22 -5.99 5.83
C GLY A 139 -0.46 -7.33 5.11
N ASN A 140 0.25 -8.41 5.49
CA ASN A 140 0.09 -9.74 4.93
C ASN A 140 -0.24 -10.73 6.04
N LYS A 141 -1.52 -11.11 6.14
CA LYS A 141 -2.04 -12.02 7.18
C LYS A 141 -1.27 -13.34 7.29
N LEU A 142 -0.76 -13.86 6.16
CA LEU A 142 0.04 -15.07 6.19
C LEU A 142 1.35 -14.77 6.94
N ILE A 143 2.08 -13.74 6.51
CA ILE A 143 3.33 -13.33 7.16
C ILE A 143 3.09 -13.00 8.63
N ASP A 144 2.08 -12.21 8.97
CA ASP A 144 1.77 -11.82 10.36
C ASP A 144 1.49 -13.04 11.26
N ALA A 145 0.61 -13.94 10.82
CA ALA A 145 0.26 -15.15 11.58
C ALA A 145 1.48 -16.06 11.80
N LEU A 146 2.36 -16.15 10.80
CA LEU A 146 3.58 -16.96 10.88
C LEU A 146 4.61 -16.31 11.80
N SER A 147 4.74 -15.00 11.74
CA SER A 147 5.60 -14.18 12.59
C SER A 147 5.25 -14.35 14.07
N ILE A 148 3.95 -14.32 14.41
CA ILE A 148 3.45 -14.58 15.78
C ILE A 148 3.74 -16.03 16.22
N ARG A 149 3.63 -17.01 15.32
CA ARG A 149 3.98 -18.39 15.65
C ARG A 149 5.47 -18.54 15.95
N LEU A 150 6.32 -17.88 15.18
CA LEU A 150 7.77 -17.91 15.34
C LEU A 150 8.24 -17.26 16.63
N SER A 151 7.63 -16.15 17.06
CA SER A 151 8.03 -15.46 18.30
C SER A 151 7.79 -16.29 19.55
N LYS A 152 6.87 -17.27 19.50
CA LYS A 152 6.52 -18.18 20.60
C LYS A 152 7.39 -19.44 20.69
N ILE A 153 8.33 -19.64 19.77
CA ILE A 153 9.16 -20.85 19.72
C ILE A 153 10.47 -20.60 20.48
N GLU A 154 10.63 -21.28 21.62
CA GLU A 154 11.85 -21.22 22.44
C GLU A 154 12.97 -22.12 21.89
N ASN A 155 12.62 -23.20 21.18
CA ASN A 155 13.60 -24.15 20.64
C ASN A 155 14.36 -23.59 19.43
N SER A 156 15.68 -23.44 19.56
CA SER A 156 16.55 -22.87 18.54
C SER A 156 16.60 -23.68 17.22
N ILE A 157 16.49 -25.00 17.30
CA ILE A 157 16.48 -25.90 16.12
C ILE A 157 15.19 -25.71 15.34
N THR A 158 14.04 -25.71 16.03
CA THR A 158 12.73 -25.45 15.43
C THR A 158 12.67 -24.06 14.79
N LYS A 159 13.24 -23.05 15.47
CA LYS A 159 13.35 -21.67 14.95
C LYS A 159 14.20 -21.60 13.67
N SER A 160 15.32 -22.32 13.62
CA SER A 160 16.19 -22.41 12.44
C SER A 160 15.52 -23.15 11.27
N LEU A 161 14.82 -24.26 11.53
CA LEU A 161 14.07 -25.01 10.52
C LEU A 161 12.96 -24.17 9.89
N LEU A 162 12.19 -23.47 10.72
CA LEU A 162 11.15 -22.57 10.24
C LEU A 162 11.76 -21.41 9.44
N ARG A 163 12.84 -20.78 9.91
CA ARG A 163 13.53 -19.73 9.13
C ARG A 163 13.88 -20.21 7.72
N LYS A 164 14.50 -21.38 7.58
CA LYS A 164 14.83 -21.95 6.25
C LYS A 164 13.59 -22.23 5.41
N PHE A 165 12.53 -22.75 6.03
CA PHE A 165 11.24 -22.95 5.35
C PHE A 165 10.66 -21.63 4.84
N PHE A 166 10.79 -20.53 5.59
CA PHE A 166 10.27 -19.23 5.18
C PHE A 166 11.14 -18.50 4.18
N GLU A 167 12.45 -18.63 4.25
CA GLU A 167 13.36 -18.20 3.18
C GLU A 167 12.99 -18.92 1.87
N ALA A 168 12.71 -20.23 1.94
CA ALA A 168 12.20 -21.00 0.79
C ALA A 168 10.80 -20.54 0.34
N LEU A 169 9.86 -20.29 1.26
CA LEU A 169 8.51 -19.82 0.95
C LEU A 169 8.53 -18.42 0.31
N SER A 170 9.38 -17.51 0.81
CA SER A 170 9.59 -16.18 0.26
C SER A 170 10.18 -16.23 -1.15
N SER A 171 10.91 -17.30 -1.46
CA SER A 171 11.42 -17.56 -2.80
C SER A 171 10.33 -17.96 -3.78
N THR A 172 9.17 -18.42 -3.29
CA THR A 172 7.97 -18.72 -4.10
C THR A 172 7.16 -17.46 -4.40
N LYS A 173 6.28 -17.55 -5.42
CA LYS A 173 5.32 -16.47 -5.73
C LYS A 173 4.11 -16.44 -4.79
N LEU A 174 3.96 -17.42 -3.91
CA LEU A 174 2.74 -17.61 -3.12
C LEU A 174 2.44 -16.44 -2.15
N PRO A 175 3.40 -15.93 -1.35
CA PRO A 175 3.14 -14.80 -0.45
C PRO A 175 2.69 -13.54 -1.22
N ALA A 176 3.31 -13.30 -2.37
CA ALA A 176 2.98 -12.19 -3.24
C ALA A 176 1.59 -12.34 -3.86
N ILE A 177 1.22 -13.53 -4.34
CA ILE A 177 -0.13 -13.80 -4.85
C ILE A 177 -1.17 -13.55 -3.77
N ILE A 178 -0.96 -14.07 -2.55
CA ILE A 178 -1.89 -13.87 -1.42
C ILE A 178 -2.02 -12.38 -1.08
N PHE A 179 -0.90 -11.66 -1.02
CA PHE A 179 -0.87 -10.22 -0.78
C PHE A 179 -1.68 -9.46 -1.83
N MET A 180 -1.42 -9.71 -3.11
CA MET A 180 -2.11 -9.08 -4.24
C MET A 180 -3.60 -9.40 -4.26
N LEU A 181 -3.98 -10.66 -4.03
CA LEU A 181 -5.38 -11.09 -3.91
C LEU A 181 -6.09 -10.36 -2.78
N SER A 182 -5.42 -10.16 -1.65
CA SER A 182 -5.99 -9.46 -0.50
C SER A 182 -6.24 -7.98 -0.82
N LYS A 183 -5.28 -7.30 -1.47
CA LYS A 183 -5.42 -5.92 -1.94
C LYS A 183 -6.52 -5.78 -2.98
N HIS A 184 -6.61 -6.69 -3.96
CA HIS A 184 -7.69 -6.69 -4.95
C HIS A 184 -9.06 -6.94 -4.33
N LYS A 185 -9.17 -7.86 -3.37
CA LYS A 185 -10.44 -8.09 -2.65
C LYS A 185 -10.87 -6.84 -1.88
N ARG A 186 -9.93 -6.14 -1.25
CA ARG A 186 -10.16 -4.86 -0.58
C ARG A 186 -10.62 -3.80 -1.59
N ALA A 187 -9.89 -3.65 -2.70
CA ALA A 187 -10.25 -2.75 -3.80
C ALA A 187 -11.67 -3.00 -4.29
N TYR A 188 -12.04 -4.26 -4.53
CA TYR A 188 -13.37 -4.64 -4.97
C TYR A 188 -14.46 -4.25 -3.96
N ARG A 189 -14.23 -4.45 -2.65
CA ARG A 189 -15.20 -4.04 -1.61
C ARG A 189 -15.42 -2.54 -1.57
N ILE A 190 -14.32 -1.78 -1.64
CA ILE A 190 -14.35 -0.32 -1.72
C ILE A 190 -15.11 0.11 -2.98
N LEU A 191 -14.78 -0.47 -4.14
CA LEU A 191 -15.44 -0.18 -5.40
C LEU A 191 -16.94 -0.49 -5.37
N LYS A 192 -17.34 -1.62 -4.76
CA LYS A 192 -18.74 -2.00 -4.62
C LYS A 192 -19.51 -1.02 -3.74
N LYS A 193 -18.97 -0.66 -2.57
CA LYS A 193 -19.61 0.31 -1.66
C LYS A 193 -19.69 1.71 -2.28
N LEU A 194 -18.62 2.19 -2.91
CA LEU A 194 -18.62 3.46 -3.62
C LEU A 194 -19.59 3.45 -4.82
N SER A 195 -19.67 2.34 -5.58
CA SER A 195 -20.64 2.23 -6.67
C SER A 195 -22.08 2.30 -6.19
N ASN A 196 -22.39 1.71 -5.03
CA ASN A 196 -23.72 1.80 -4.41
C ASN A 196 -24.05 3.23 -3.94
N GLN A 197 -23.05 4.07 -3.70
CA GLN A 197 -23.19 5.50 -3.39
C GLN A 197 -23.16 6.39 -4.66
N GLY A 198 -23.42 5.82 -5.84
CA GLY A 198 -23.51 6.56 -7.11
C GLY A 198 -22.17 6.83 -7.81
N PHE A 199 -21.07 6.18 -7.40
CA PHE A 199 -19.78 6.29 -8.09
C PHE A 199 -19.63 5.16 -9.14
N HIS A 200 -20.27 5.27 -10.30
CA HIS A 200 -20.24 4.22 -11.34
C HIS A 200 -19.01 4.26 -12.27
N LYS A 201 -18.33 3.10 -12.39
CA LYS A 201 -17.89 2.51 -13.67
C LYS A 201 -17.72 0.98 -13.47
N LYS A 202 -18.23 0.17 -14.40
CA LYS A 202 -18.08 -1.30 -14.39
C LYS A 202 -16.62 -1.67 -14.66
N GLN A 203 -15.89 -2.13 -13.64
CA GLN A 203 -14.73 -3.00 -13.82
C GLN A 203 -15.02 -4.30 -13.08
N GLY A 204 -15.17 -5.38 -13.83
CA GLY A 204 -15.55 -6.69 -13.33
C GLY A 204 -14.34 -7.54 -12.99
N PHE A 205 -14.60 -8.62 -12.24
CA PHE A 205 -13.64 -9.68 -11.86
C PHE A 205 -12.89 -10.34 -13.05
N LEU A 206 -13.30 -10.08 -14.30
CA LEU A 206 -12.66 -10.59 -15.50
C LEU A 206 -11.41 -9.80 -15.94
N GLU A 207 -11.34 -8.48 -15.72
CA GLU A 207 -10.08 -7.72 -15.92
C GLU A 207 -9.01 -8.16 -14.91
N PHE A 208 -9.43 -8.61 -13.73
CA PHE A 208 -8.58 -9.16 -12.67
C PHE A 208 -7.83 -10.45 -13.09
N PHE A 209 -8.38 -11.27 -13.98
CA PHE A 209 -7.67 -12.45 -14.50
C PHE A 209 -6.70 -12.08 -15.64
N TYR A 210 -7.06 -11.09 -16.46
CA TYR A 210 -6.26 -10.70 -17.63
C TYR A 210 -4.96 -9.97 -17.26
N GLU A 211 -4.93 -9.18 -16.18
CA GLU A 211 -3.70 -8.49 -15.71
C GLU A 211 -2.65 -9.43 -15.06
N TYR A 212 -3.01 -10.67 -14.73
CA TYR A 212 -2.13 -11.58 -13.95
C TYR A 212 -1.86 -12.95 -14.57
N VAL A 213 -2.67 -13.39 -15.54
CA VAL A 213 -2.44 -14.64 -16.27
C VAL A 213 -1.73 -14.40 -17.60
N TYR A 214 -1.81 -13.19 -18.16
CA TYR A 214 -1.13 -12.75 -19.38
C TYR A 214 -0.29 -11.50 -19.12
#